data_AF-A0A524D420-F1
#
_entry.id   AF-A0A524D420-F1
#
_cell.length_a   1.000
_cell.length_b   1.000
_cell.length_c   1.000
_cell.angle_alpha   90.00
_cell.angle_beta   90.00
_cell.angle_gamma   90.00
#
_symmetry.space_group_name_H-M   'P 1'
#
loop_
_entity.id
_entity.type
_entity.pdbx_description
1 polymer ?
#
loop_
_entity_poly.entity_id
_entity_poly.type
_entity_poly.pdbx_seq_one_letter_code
_entity_poly.pdbx_strand_id
1 'polypeptide(L)' 'MGKGLVLLGLILIIVGFLPVIILALGIASLVEIAAYFYMLGLYTIILGGYPFSEIMLGLIGLGAILFLVGLFK' A
#
# COMPACT_ATOMS: atom_id res chain seq x y z
N MET A 1 -5.38 -20.61 -11.34
CA MET A 1 -5.33 -19.14 -11.54
C MET A 1 -5.35 -18.37 -10.21
N GLY A 2 -5.88 -18.92 -9.11
CA GLY A 2 -5.91 -18.23 -7.80
C GLY A 2 -4.54 -17.85 -7.24
N LYS A 3 -3.52 -18.70 -7.36
CA LYS A 3 -2.15 -18.40 -6.86
C LYS A 3 -1.56 -17.09 -7.38
N GLY A 4 -1.82 -16.72 -8.64
CA GLY A 4 -1.36 -15.46 -9.22
C GLY A 4 -2.08 -14.25 -8.64
N LEU A 5 -3.39 -14.37 -8.39
CA LEU A 5 -4.19 -13.33 -7.73
C LEU A 5 -3.75 -13.13 -6.27
N VAL A 6 -3.42 -14.22 -5.57
CA VAL A 6 -2.85 -14.15 -4.21
C VAL A 6 -1.55 -13.35 -4.22
N LEU A 7 -0.62 -13.68 -5.12
CA LEU A 7 0.66 -12.97 -5.21
C LEU A 7 0.48 -11.50 -5.60
N LEU A 8 -0.36 -11.21 -6.59
CA LEU A 8 -0.65 -9.84 -6.99
C LEU A 8 -1.27 -9.04 -5.84
N GLY A 9 -2.24 -9.61 -5.13
CA GLY A 9 -2.86 -8.99 -3.96
C GLY A 9 -1.84 -8.68 -2.87
N LEU A 10 -0.95 -9.63 -2.58
CA LEU A 10 0.12 -9.46 -1.60
C LEU A 10 1.08 -8.32 -2.00
N ILE A 11 1.48 -8.25 -3.27
CA ILE A 11 2.34 -7.19 -3.80
C ILE A 11 1.68 -5.82 -3.61
N LEU A 12 0.40 -5.67 -3.97
CA LEU A 12 -0.30 -4.41 -3.83
C LEU A 12 -0.38 -3.95 -2.36
N ILE A 13 -0.64 -4.88 -1.43
CA ILE A 13 -0.64 -4.57 0.01
C ILE A 13 0.74 -4.06 0.43
N ILE A 14 1.81 -4.77 0.09
CA ILE A 14 3.19 -4.39 0.43
C ILE A 14 3.52 -3.00 -0.14
N VAL A 15 3.19 -2.75 -1.41
CA VAL A 15 3.44 -1.46 -2.06
C VAL A 15 2.62 -0.34 -1.39
N GLY A 16 1.36 -0.59 -1.02
CA GLY A 16 0.54 0.40 -0.31
C GLY A 16 1.05 0.76 1.08
N PHE A 17 1.71 -0.17 1.77
CA PHE A 17 2.38 0.09 3.06
C PHE A 17 3.80 0.65 2.94
N LEU A 18 4.38 0.67 1.73
CA LEU A 18 5.76 1.08 1.52
C LEU A 18 6.11 2.46 2.10
N PRO A 19 5.27 3.52 1.95
CA PRO A 19 5.57 4.82 2.54
C PRO A 19 5.66 4.79 4.07
N VAL A 20 4.82 3.99 4.73
CA VAL A 20 4.83 3.83 6.19
C VAL A 20 6.11 3.13 6.64
N ILE A 21 6.53 2.09 5.91
CA ILE A 21 7.76 1.35 6.19
C ILE A 21 8.98 2.28 6.03
N ILE A 22 9.02 3.07 4.97
CA ILE A 22 10.11 4.04 4.72
C ILE A 22 10.20 5.06 5.86
N LEU A 23 9.07 5.64 6.27
CA LEU A 23 9.01 6.61 7.37
C LEU A 23 9.43 5.98 8.70
N ALA A 24 8.94 4.77 9.00
CA ALA A 24 9.25 4.08 10.25
C ALA A 24 10.73 3.67 10.35
N LEU A 25 11.35 3.30 9.23
CA LEU A 25 12.76 2.89 9.18
C LEU A 25 13.74 4.06 8.94
N GLY A 26 13.23 5.26 8.68
CA GLY A 26 14.07 6.45 8.43
C GLY A 26 14.95 6.32 7.18
N ILE A 27 14.52 5.58 6.16
CA ILE A 27 15.34 5.31 4.96
C ILE A 27 15.29 6.53 4.04
N ALA A 28 16.23 7.46 4.25
CA ALA A 28 16.30 8.74 3.54
C ALA A 28 16.33 8.60 2.00
N SER A 29 16.98 7.56 1.48
CA SER A 29 17.10 7.32 0.04
C SER A 29 15.78 6.97 -0.66
N LEU A 30 14.73 6.62 0.08
CA LEU A 30 13.43 6.23 -0.48
C LEU A 30 12.34 7.27 -0.23
N VAL A 31 12.67 8.42 0.37
CA VAL A 31 11.71 9.48 0.71
C VAL A 31 11.05 10.06 -0.54
N GLU A 32 11.79 10.19 -1.64
CA GLU A 32 11.24 10.66 -2.92
C GLU A 32 10.18 9.70 -3.47
N ILE A 33 10.36 8.39 -3.27
CA ILE A 33 9.37 7.38 -3.67
C ILE A 33 8.10 7.52 -2.84
N ALA A 34 8.25 7.75 -1.53
CA ALA A 34 7.11 7.96 -0.65
C ALA A 34 6.29 9.20 -1.06
N ALA A 35 6.92 10.26 -1.56
CA ALA A 35 6.22 11.47 -2.01
C ALA A 35 5.21 11.21 -3.13
N TYR A 36 5.48 10.29 -4.05
CA TYR A 36 4.54 9.93 -5.12
C TYR A 36 3.21 9.38 -4.60
N PHE A 37 3.23 8.70 -3.43
CA PHE A 37 2.01 8.18 -2.83
C PHE A 37 1.09 9.27 -2.27
N TYR A 38 1.60 10.49 -2.05
CA TYR A 38 0.83 11.64 -1.56
C TYR A 38 0.55 12.68 -2.65
N MET A 39 0.97 12.44 -3.90
CA MET A 39 0.91 13.42 -4.98
C MET A 39 -0.52 13.82 -5.39
N LEU A 40 -1.50 12.91 -5.28
CA LEU A 40 -2.91 13.23 -5.58
C LEU A 40 -3.50 14.24 -4.59
N GLY A 41 -3.09 14.17 -3.31
CA GLY A 41 -3.40 15.17 -2.29
C GLY A 41 -4.88 15.44 -2.02
N LEU A 42 -5.81 14.53 -2.36
CA LEU A 42 -7.25 14.80 -2.18
C LEU A 42 -7.70 14.54 -0.73
N TYR A 43 -7.16 13.50 -0.09
CA TYR A 43 -7.53 13.02 1.24
C TYR A 43 -6.40 12.23 1.90
N THR A 44 -6.12 12.57 3.16
CA THR A 44 -5.18 11.82 4.00
C THR A 44 -5.80 11.54 5.36
N ILE A 45 -5.49 10.36 5.89
CA ILE A 45 -6.03 9.85 7.14
C ILE A 45 -4.86 9.40 8.00
N ILE A 46 -4.89 9.73 9.29
CA ILE A 46 -3.86 9.29 10.23
C ILE A 46 -4.28 7.96 10.87
N LEU A 47 -3.47 6.92 10.69
CA LEU A 47 -3.65 5.60 11.32
C LEU A 47 -2.36 5.23 12.06
N GLY A 48 -2.47 4.94 13.37
CA GLY A 48 -1.32 4.54 14.18
C GLY A 48 -0.19 5.58 14.20
N GLY A 49 -0.50 6.86 14.03
CA GLY A 49 0.49 7.95 13.96
C GLY A 49 1.11 8.17 12.59
N TYR A 50 0.75 7.39 11.58
CA TYR A 50 1.26 7.53 10.21
C TYR A 50 0.17 8.04 9.27
N PRO A 51 0.51 8.94 8.32
CA PRO A 51 -0.42 9.36 7.29
C PRO A 51 -0.61 8.25 6.24
N PHE A 52 -1.86 8.05 5.84
CA PHE A 52 -2.26 7.19 4.72
C PHE A 52 -2.98 8.03 3.68
N SER A 53 -2.50 7.99 2.44
CA SER A 53 -3.19 8.57 1.30
C SER A 53 -4.21 7.61 0.71
N GLU A 54 -5.05 8.12 -0.17
CA GLU A 54 -6.03 7.39 -0.97
C GLU A 54 -5.37 6.37 -1.89
N ILE A 55 -4.20 6.68 -2.46
CA ILE A 55 -3.44 5.72 -3.26
C ILE A 55 -3.04 4.54 -2.37
N MET A 56 -2.49 4.81 -1.20
CA MET A 56 -2.07 3.77 -0.26
C MET A 56 -3.27 2.90 0.15
N LEU A 57 -4.38 3.53 0.54
CA LEU A 57 -5.59 2.82 0.92
C LEU A 57 -6.22 2.04 -0.23
N GLY A 58 -6.21 2.59 -1.44
CA GLY A 58 -6.69 1.93 -2.65
C GLY A 58 -5.86 0.68 -2.97
N LEU A 59 -4.54 0.78 -2.87
CA LEU A 59 -3.63 -0.37 -3.07
C LEU A 59 -3.83 -1.45 -2.01
N ILE A 60 -3.95 -1.07 -0.74
CA ILE A 60 -4.19 -2.01 0.37
C ILE A 60 -5.57 -2.67 0.22
N GLY A 61 -6.61 -1.89 -0.04
CA GLY A 61 -7.98 -2.38 -0.19
C GLY A 61 -8.14 -3.30 -1.39
N LEU A 62 -7.68 -2.88 -2.58
CA LEU A 62 -7.70 -3.71 -3.78
C LEU A 62 -6.83 -4.95 -3.60
N GLY A 63 -5.64 -4.79 -3.00
CA GLY A 63 -4.73 -5.90 -2.72
C GLY A 63 -5.37 -6.96 -1.81
N ALA A 64 -6.05 -6.54 -0.74
CA ALA A 64 -6.78 -7.44 0.15
C ALA A 64 -7.89 -8.19 -0.59
N ILE A 65 -8.66 -7.51 -1.45
CA ILE A 65 -9.71 -8.14 -2.26
C ILE A 65 -9.10 -9.20 -3.18
N LEU A 66 -8.06 -8.86 -3.96
CA LEU A 66 -7.43 -9.79 -4.89
C LEU A 66 -6.79 -10.98 -4.16
N PHE A 67 -6.19 -10.75 -3.00
CA PHE A 67 -5.62 -11.79 -2.16
C PHE A 67 -6.68 -12.78 -1.69
N LEU A 68 -7.78 -12.29 -1.12
CA LEU A 68 -8.90 -13.13 -0.66
C LEU A 68 -9.56 -13.88 -1.81
N VAL A 69 -9.86 -13.21 -2.93
CA VAL A 69 -10.43 -13.87 -4.12
C VAL A 69 -9.48 -14.93 -4.67
N GLY A 70 -8.18 -14.70 -4.63
CA GLY A 70 -7.17 -15.67 -5.05
C GLY A 70 -7.07 -16.88 -4.12
N LEU A 71 -7.34 -16.71 -2.82
CA LEU A 71 -7.34 -17.81 -1.84
C LEU A 71 -8.52 -18.77 -2.03
N PHE A 72 -9.69 -18.24 -2.42
CA PHE A 72 -10.91 -19.03 -2.61
C PHE A 72 -11.06 -19.61 -4.03
N LYS A 73 -10.10 -19.39 -4.93
CA LYS A 73 -10.09 -19.88 -6.33
C LYS A 73 -8.92 -20.82 -6.62
#